data_AF-A0A6P1D024-F1
#
_entry.id   AF-A0A6P1D024-F1
#
_cell.length_a   1.000
_cell.length_b   1.000
_cell.length_c   1.000
_cell.angle_alpha   90.00
_cell.angle_beta   90.00
_cell.angle_gamma   90.00
#
_symmetry.space_group_name_H-M   'P 1'
#
loop_
_entity.id
_entity.type
_entity.pdbx_description
1 polymer ?
#
loop_
_entity_poly.entity_id
_entity_poly.type
_entity_poly.pdbx_seq_one_letter_code
_entity_poly.pdbx_strand_id
1 'polypeptide(L)'
;FVTEKIVPFERDPRLTAHGPTDELRQELVELARAEKLLTIQAPEALGGRGLTHVEQAVLYEAAGWSTLGPIAMNCAAPDEGNLLLLSKIANPEQTERYL
;
A
#
# COMPACT_ATOMS: atom_id res chain seq x y z
N PHE A 1 -10.51 -4.30 -8.45
CA PHE A 1 -9.69 -3.11 -8.08
C PHE A 1 -8.43 -2.96 -8.93
N VAL A 2 -7.33 -3.70 -8.69
CA VAL A 2 -6.04 -3.44 -9.39
C VAL A 2 -6.19 -3.51 -10.91
N THR A 3 -6.72 -4.61 -11.43
CA THR A 3 -6.94 -4.80 -12.88
C THR A 3 -7.84 -3.73 -13.51
N GLU A 4 -8.85 -3.27 -12.78
CA GLU A 4 -9.91 -2.41 -13.34
C GLU A 4 -9.63 -0.92 -13.15
N LYS A 5 -9.00 -0.54 -12.04
CA LYS A 5 -8.80 0.85 -11.62
C LYS A 5 -7.35 1.29 -11.66
N ILE A 6 -6.38 0.38 -11.52
CA ILE A 6 -4.96 0.73 -11.42
C ILE A 6 -4.22 0.48 -12.73
N VAL A 7 -4.41 -0.70 -13.36
CA VAL A 7 -3.77 -1.04 -14.66
C VAL A 7 -3.98 0.03 -15.76
N PRO A 8 -5.13 0.72 -15.87
CA PRO A 8 -5.27 1.80 -16.86
C PRO A 8 -4.23 2.92 -16.74
N PHE A 9 -3.66 3.14 -15.56
CA PHE A 9 -2.63 4.15 -15.31
C PHE A 9 -1.22 3.73 -15.73
N GLU A 10 -0.99 2.48 -16.14
CA GLU A 10 0.33 2.02 -16.63
C GLU A 10 0.78 2.74 -17.92
N ARG A 11 -0.16 3.40 -18.61
CA ARG A 11 0.10 4.22 -19.80
C ARG A 11 -0.06 5.72 -19.53
N ASP A 12 -0.28 6.10 -18.27
CA ASP A 12 -0.41 7.51 -17.90
C ASP A 12 0.95 8.22 -18.09
N PRO A 13 1.00 9.39 -18.74
CA PRO A 13 2.25 10.12 -18.95
C PRO A 13 2.94 10.57 -17.65
N ARG A 14 2.22 10.58 -16.52
CA ARG A 14 2.77 10.83 -15.18
C ARG A 14 3.49 9.61 -14.60
N LEU A 15 3.41 8.44 -15.24
CA LEU A 15 4.28 7.32 -14.92
C LEU A 15 5.63 7.52 -15.63
N THR A 16 6.63 7.95 -14.87
CA THR A 16 7.97 8.25 -15.37
C THR A 16 8.92 7.06 -15.20
N ALA A 17 10.15 7.19 -15.71
CA ALA A 17 11.21 6.20 -15.49
C ALA A 17 11.56 5.98 -13.99
N HIS A 18 11.21 6.93 -13.11
CA HIS A 18 11.42 6.84 -11.67
C HIS A 18 10.15 6.46 -10.90
N GLY A 19 9.09 6.04 -11.59
CA GLY A 19 7.79 5.76 -11.01
C GLY A 19 6.77 6.89 -11.24
N PRO A 20 5.58 6.79 -10.62
CA PRO A 20 4.54 7.80 -10.75
C PRO A 20 4.99 9.14 -10.14
N THR A 21 4.58 10.26 -10.75
CA THR A 21 4.71 11.57 -10.08
C THR A 21 3.91 11.61 -8.78
N ASP A 22 4.16 12.61 -7.94
CA ASP A 22 3.42 12.80 -6.70
C ASP A 22 1.92 12.93 -6.92
N GLU A 23 1.50 13.62 -8.00
CA GLU A 23 0.10 13.79 -8.36
C GLU A 23 -0.55 12.44 -8.72
N LEU A 24 0.13 11.63 -9.54
CA LEU A 24 -0.38 10.31 -9.89
C LEU A 24 -0.39 9.39 -8.66
N ARG A 25 0.67 9.38 -7.85
CA ARG A 25 0.70 8.60 -6.60
C ARG A 25 -0.49 8.96 -5.71
N GLN A 26 -0.76 10.24 -5.51
CA GLN A 26 -1.87 10.70 -4.67
C GLN A 26 -3.21 10.23 -5.22
N GLU A 27 -3.41 10.31 -6.54
CA GLU A 27 -4.63 9.82 -7.19
C GLU A 27 -4.83 8.31 -6.98
N LEU A 28 -3.78 7.51 -7.17
CA LEU A 28 -3.80 6.06 -6.95
C LEU A 28 -4.11 5.69 -5.49
N VAL A 29 -3.52 6.41 -4.54
CA VAL A 29 -3.75 6.25 -3.10
C VAL A 29 -5.20 6.56 -2.73
N GLU A 30 -5.78 7.64 -3.28
CA GLU A 30 -7.18 7.99 -3.02
C GLU A 30 -8.16 6.98 -3.63
N LEU A 31 -7.84 6.39 -4.79
CA LEU A 31 -8.62 5.27 -5.34
C LEU A 31 -8.65 4.07 -4.40
N ALA A 32 -7.49 3.70 -3.81
CA ALA A 32 -7.44 2.60 -2.86
C ALA A 32 -8.14 2.94 -1.54
N ARG A 33 -8.00 4.18 -1.05
CA ARG A 33 -8.69 4.68 0.15
C ARG A 33 -10.21 4.61 -0.01
N ALA A 34 -10.75 5.04 -1.16
CA ALA A 34 -12.19 4.99 -1.44
C ALA A 34 -12.74 3.56 -1.42
N GLU A 35 -11.92 2.58 -1.80
CA GLU A 35 -12.26 1.16 -1.77
C GLU A 35 -11.92 0.47 -0.44
N LYS A 36 -11.41 1.21 0.56
CA LYS A 36 -10.93 0.69 1.85
C LYS A 36 -9.81 -0.36 1.69
N LEU A 37 -8.96 -0.15 0.69
CA LEU A 37 -7.83 -1.01 0.34
C LEU A 37 -6.46 -0.39 0.67
N LEU A 38 -6.44 0.80 1.25
CA LEU A 38 -5.21 1.47 1.66
C LEU A 38 -4.65 0.86 2.96
N THR A 39 -3.40 0.39 2.93
CA THR A 39 -2.64 -0.15 4.07
C THR A 39 -3.36 -1.30 4.81
N ILE A 40 -4.10 -2.16 4.11
CA ILE A 40 -4.91 -3.19 4.78
C ILE A 40 -4.10 -4.26 5.51
N GLN A 41 -2.82 -4.40 5.16
CA GLN A 41 -1.87 -5.32 5.81
C GLN A 41 -1.50 -4.89 7.23
N ALA A 42 -1.82 -3.65 7.63
CA ALA A 42 -1.52 -3.13 8.96
C ALA A 42 -2.31 -3.86 10.07
N PRO A 43 -1.86 -3.77 11.33
CA PRO A 43 -2.62 -4.22 12.50
C PRO A 43 -4.00 -3.55 12.58
N GLU A 44 -4.99 -4.27 13.14
CA GLU A 44 -6.34 -3.73 13.37
C GLU A 44 -6.34 -2.46 14.24
N ALA A 45 -5.45 -2.39 15.23
CA ALA A 45 -5.30 -1.23 16.11
C ALA A 45 -4.90 0.06 15.35
N LEU A 46 -4.35 -0.08 14.14
CA LEU A 46 -3.95 1.03 13.25
C LEU A 46 -4.90 1.17 12.05
N GLY A 47 -6.07 0.53 12.10
CA GLY A 47 -7.08 0.60 11.04
C GLY A 47 -6.89 -0.39 9.88
N GLY A 48 -5.92 -1.28 9.97
CA GLY A 48 -5.77 -2.39 9.02
C GLY A 48 -6.69 -3.57 9.34
N ARG A 49 -6.41 -4.74 8.75
CA ARG A 49 -7.25 -5.95 8.91
C ARG A 49 -6.61 -7.06 9.74
N GLY A 50 -5.43 -6.83 10.35
CA GLY A 50 -4.78 -7.82 11.22
C GLY A 50 -4.48 -9.15 10.52
N LEU A 51 -4.21 -9.10 9.21
CA LEU A 51 -4.02 -10.28 8.37
C LEU A 51 -2.84 -11.14 8.85
N THR A 52 -2.99 -12.45 8.75
CA THR A 52 -1.86 -13.38 8.88
C THR A 52 -0.88 -13.20 7.72
N HIS A 53 0.36 -13.66 7.88
CA HIS A 53 1.36 -13.54 6.82
C HIS A 53 0.98 -14.29 5.53
N VAL A 54 0.22 -15.39 5.65
CA VAL A 54 -0.31 -16.14 4.50
C VAL A 54 -1.38 -15.33 3.77
N GLU A 55 -2.27 -14.66 4.49
CA GLU A 55 -3.29 -13.78 3.88
C GLU A 55 -2.66 -12.54 3.24
N GLN A 56 -1.60 -12.00 3.85
CA GLN A 56 -0.80 -10.93 3.24
C GLN A 56 -0.16 -11.37 1.92
N ALA A 57 0.31 -12.62 1.80
CA ALA A 57 0.87 -13.13 0.56
C ALA A 57 -0.16 -13.09 -0.59
N VAL A 58 -1.40 -13.51 -0.34
CA VAL A 58 -2.50 -13.45 -1.33
C VAL A 58 -2.83 -12.01 -1.70
N LEU A 59 -2.82 -11.11 -0.72
CA LEU A 59 -2.99 -9.67 -0.96
C LEU A 59 -1.89 -9.11 -1.86
N TYR A 60 -0.63 -9.44 -1.58
CA TYR A 60 0.52 -8.92 -2.32
C TYR A 60 0.60 -9.48 -3.74
N GLU A 61 0.18 -10.73 -3.95
CA GLU A 61 0.00 -11.29 -5.29
C GLU A 61 -1.03 -10.47 -6.08
N ALA A 62 -2.20 -10.19 -5.50
CA ALA A 62 -3.24 -9.40 -6.14
C ALA A 62 -2.81 -7.94 -6.38
N ALA A 63 -2.08 -7.33 -5.44
CA ALA A 63 -1.52 -5.99 -5.58
C ALA A 63 -0.47 -5.95 -6.70
N GLY A 64 0.37 -6.97 -6.80
CA GLY A 64 1.47 -7.07 -7.76
C GLY A 64 1.06 -7.27 -9.23
N TRP A 65 -0.23 -7.39 -9.53
CA TRP A 65 -0.74 -7.45 -10.91
C TRP A 65 -0.50 -6.17 -11.73
N SER A 66 -0.14 -5.08 -11.06
CA SER A 66 0.42 -3.88 -11.67
C SER A 66 1.59 -3.41 -10.81
N THR A 67 2.63 -2.85 -11.43
CA THR A 67 3.72 -2.19 -10.68
C THR A 67 3.23 -0.99 -9.86
N LEU A 68 2.06 -0.44 -10.21
CA LEU A 68 1.40 0.64 -9.48
C LEU A 68 0.50 0.16 -8.34
N GLY A 69 0.15 -1.13 -8.30
CA GLY A 69 -0.77 -1.68 -7.28
C GLY A 69 -0.24 -1.54 -5.86
N PRO A 70 1.02 -1.93 -5.57
CA PRO A 70 1.61 -1.74 -4.26
C PRO A 70 1.73 -0.26 -3.84
N ILE A 71 1.90 0.64 -4.81
CA ILE A 71 1.94 2.08 -4.57
C ILE A 71 0.54 2.57 -4.17
N ALA A 72 -0.49 2.21 -4.95
CA ALA A 72 -1.88 2.59 -4.70
C ALA A 72 -2.35 2.12 -3.31
N MET A 73 -2.02 0.87 -2.96
CA MET A 73 -2.46 0.24 -1.72
C MET A 73 -1.55 0.52 -0.53
N ASN A 74 -0.48 1.31 -0.71
CA ASN A 74 0.52 1.60 0.31
C ASN A 74 1.12 0.33 0.95
N CYS A 75 1.51 -0.63 0.10
CA CYS A 75 2.21 -1.86 0.47
C CYS A 75 3.49 -2.08 -0.36
N ALA A 76 4.01 -1.03 -0.98
CA ALA A 76 5.31 -1.05 -1.65
C ALA A 76 6.47 -1.03 -0.62
N ALA A 77 7.60 -1.60 -1.02
CA ALA A 77 8.86 -1.34 -0.34
C ALA A 77 9.29 0.13 -0.54
N PRO A 78 10.01 0.73 0.42
CA PRO A 78 10.47 0.16 1.68
C PRO A 78 9.43 0.23 2.82
N ASP A 79 8.34 0.97 2.64
CA ASP A 79 7.44 1.37 3.73
C ASP A 79 6.66 0.19 4.32
N GLU A 80 6.28 -0.80 3.51
CA GLU A 80 5.64 -2.02 4.03
C GLU A 80 6.52 -2.73 5.05
N GLY A 81 7.81 -2.89 4.74
CA GLY A 81 8.75 -3.56 5.64
C GLY A 81 9.00 -2.75 6.91
N ASN A 82 9.08 -1.42 6.79
CA ASN A 82 9.20 -0.52 7.94
C ASN A 82 7.96 -0.61 8.84
N LEU A 83 6.77 -0.59 8.25
CA LEU A 83 5.50 -0.72 8.98
C LEU A 83 5.43 -2.05 9.70
N LEU A 84 5.76 -3.16 9.02
CA LEU A 84 5.77 -4.49 9.61
C LEU A 84 6.76 -4.58 10.77
N LEU A 85 7.97 -4.06 10.60
CA LEU A 85 8.99 -4.05 11.64
C LEU A 85 8.50 -3.28 12.87
N LEU A 86 8.10 -2.02 12.68
CA LEU A 86 7.65 -1.16 13.78
C LEU A 86 6.43 -1.76 14.48
N SER A 87 5.49 -2.37 13.75
CA SER A 87 4.31 -3.00 14.36
C SER A 87 4.63 -4.13 15.34
N LYS A 88 5.84 -4.71 15.26
CA LYS A 88 6.30 -5.81 16.11
C LYS A 88 7.18 -5.36 17.27
N ILE A 89 7.96 -4.30 17.10
CA ILE A 89 9.04 -3.94 18.05
C ILE A 89 8.94 -2.52 18.60
N ALA A 90 8.12 -1.65 18.02
CA ALA A 90 8.01 -0.27 18.46
C ALA A 90 7.38 -0.20 19.86
N ASN A 91 7.89 0.71 20.68
CA ASN A 91 7.22 1.09 21.91
C ASN A 91 6.01 2.02 21.60
N PRO A 92 5.16 2.36 22.60
CA PRO A 92 4.01 3.22 22.36
C PRO A 92 4.35 4.59 21.78
N GLU A 93 5.43 5.24 22.25
CA GLU A 93 5.83 6.57 21.76
C GLU A 93 6.32 6.52 20.30
N GLN A 94 7.03 5.45 19.92
CA GLN A 94 7.46 5.20 18.55
C GLN A 94 6.28 4.87 17.64
N THR A 95 5.31 4.10 18.15
CA THR A 95 4.09 3.79 17.41
C THR A 95 3.33 5.08 17.11
N GLU A 96 3.01 5.91 18.11
CA GLU A 96 2.29 7.18 17.90
C GLU A 96 3.00 8.14 16.94
N ARG A 97 4.34 8.14 16.92
CA ARG A 97 5.12 9.05 16.08
C ARG A 97 5.31 8.56 14.64
N TYR A 98 5.39 7.25 14.42
CA TYR A 98 5.87 6.69 13.16
C TYR A 98 4.90 5.71 12.48
N LEU A 99 3.83 5.29 13.14
CA LEU A 99 2.81 4.35 12.64
C LEU A 99 1.42 4.96 12.70
#